data_AF-A0A852NS77-F1
#
_entry.id   AF-A0A852NS77-F1
#
_cell.length_a   1.000
_cell.length_b   1.000
_cell.length_c   1.000
_cell.angle_alpha   90.00
_cell.angle_beta   90.00
_cell.angle_gamma   90.00
#
_symmetry.space_group_name_H-M   'P 1'
#
loop_
_entity.id
_entity.type
_entity.pdbx_description
1 polymer ?
#
loop_
_entity_poly.entity_id
_entity_poly.type
_entity_poly.pdbx_seq_one_letter_code
_entity_poly.pdbx_strand_id
1 'polypeptide(L)' 'QSRHQRRERALARERSEREFGSVPHSFVFPRGRAGRSLRSLGKDLRRVLEPFTARNLQV' A
#
# COMPACT_ATOMS: atom_id res chain seq x y z
N GLN A 1 23.38 1.77 19.42
CA GLN A 1 21.96 2.01 19.74
C GLN A 1 21.58 1.18 20.97
N SER A 2 20.83 1.77 21.92
CA SER A 2 20.46 1.12 23.19
C SER A 2 19.46 -0.04 22.98
N ARG A 3 19.49 -1.05 23.85
CA ARG A 3 18.48 -2.15 23.88
C ARG A 3 17.06 -1.60 23.99
N HIS A 4 16.86 -0.57 24.81
CA HIS A 4 15.57 0.10 24.98
C HIS A 4 15.06 0.69 23.66
N GLN A 5 15.91 1.41 22.93
CA GLN A 5 15.56 2.02 21.64
C GLN A 5 15.19 0.97 20.57
N ARG A 6 15.75 -0.24 20.64
CA ARG A 6 15.37 -1.34 19.73
C ARG A 6 13.98 -1.88 20.06
N ARG A 7 13.69 -2.09 21.35
CA ARG A 7 12.38 -2.57 21.82
C ARG A 7 11.27 -1.59 21.44
N GLU A 8 11.46 -0.30 21.71
CA GLU A 8 10.45 0.73 21.39
C GLU A 8 10.14 0.80 19.88
N ARG A 9 11.15 0.68 19.02
CA ARG A 9 10.92 0.65 17.56
C ARG A 9 10.19 -0.59 17.09
N ALA A 10 10.44 -1.75 17.71
CA ALA A 10 9.71 -2.97 17.39
C ALA A 10 8.22 -2.84 17.77
N LEU A 11 7.93 -2.30 18.96
CA LEU A 11 6.56 -2.06 19.42
C LEU A 11 5.83 -1.02 18.55
N ALA A 12 6.53 0.05 18.14
CA ALA A 12 5.96 1.05 17.24
C ALA A 12 5.64 0.46 15.85
N ARG A 13 6.50 -0.41 15.31
CA ARG A 13 6.24 -1.13 14.05
C ARG A 13 5.01 -2.03 14.16
N GLU A 14 4.94 -2.84 15.21
CA GLU A 14 3.81 -3.74 15.43
C GLU A 14 2.48 -2.96 15.53
N ARG A 15 2.46 -1.83 16.24
CA ARG A 15 1.28 -0.95 16.26
C ARG A 15 0.93 -0.43 14.87
N SER A 16 1.92 0.04 14.11
CA SER A 16 1.68 0.55 12.74
C SER A 16 1.14 -0.53 11.80
N GLU A 17 1.60 -1.77 11.92
CA GLU A 17 1.15 -2.90 11.10
C GLU A 17 -0.31 -3.26 11.42
N ARG A 18 -0.68 -3.25 12.72
CA ARG A 18 -2.07 -3.48 13.16
C ARG A 18 -3.02 -2.39 12.70
N GLU A 19 -2.61 -1.13 12.85
CA GLU A 19 -3.40 0.02 12.37
C GLU A 19 -3.57 -0.04 10.86
N PHE A 20 -2.49 -0.31 10.12
CA PHE A 20 -2.54 -0.46 8.66
C PHE A 20 -3.48 -1.60 8.23
N GLY A 21 -3.43 -2.76 8.87
CA GLY A 21 -4.30 -3.89 8.55
C GLY A 21 -5.77 -3.74 8.98
N SER A 22 -6.08 -2.74 9.81
CA SER A 22 -7.44 -2.52 10.31
C SER A 22 -8.34 -1.72 9.36
N VAL A 23 -7.75 -1.03 8.38
CA VAL A 23 -8.49 -0.21 7.42
C VAL A 23 -8.82 -0.99 6.14
N PRO A 24 -9.86 -0.60 5.39
CA PRO A 24 -10.16 -1.23 4.11
C PRO A 24 -9.04 -1.02 3.09
N HIS A 25 -8.57 -2.10 2.48
CA HIS A 25 -7.59 -2.06 1.40
C HIS A 25 -8.25 -2.18 0.03
N SER A 26 -7.65 -1.55 -0.99
CA SER A 26 -8.18 -1.58 -2.35
C SER A 26 -7.14 -2.04 -3.38
N PHE A 27 -7.63 -2.55 -4.50
CA PHE A 27 -6.83 -2.94 -5.65
C PHE A 27 -7.41 -2.31 -6.91
N VAL A 28 -6.56 -1.66 -7.71
CA VAL A 28 -6.93 -1.13 -9.02
C VAL A 28 -6.18 -1.91 -10.08
N PHE A 29 -6.89 -2.63 -10.94
CA PHE A 29 -6.30 -3.37 -12.06
C PHE A 29 -7.16 -3.26 -13.31
N PRO A 30 -6.57 -3.22 -14.50
CA PRO A 30 -7.33 -3.26 -15.74
C PRO A 30 -7.96 -4.64 -15.94
N ARG A 31 -9.15 -4.68 -16.54
CA ARG A 31 -9.78 -5.93 -17.00
C ARG A 31 -9.57 -6.08 -18.51
N GLY A 32 -9.04 -7.22 -18.94
CA GLY A 32 -8.80 -7.50 -20.36
C GLY A 32 -7.71 -6.62 -20.99
N ARG A 33 -7.79 -6.40 -22.31
CA ARG A 33 -6.80 -5.60 -23.05
C ARG A 33 -7.02 -4.10 -22.81
N ALA A 34 -6.31 -3.53 -21.85
CA ALA A 34 -6.26 -2.08 -21.66
C ALA A 34 -5.31 -1.42 -22.69
N GLY A 35 -5.64 -0.21 -23.14
CA GLY A 35 -4.74 0.65 -23.91
C GLY A 35 -3.70 1.34 -23.02
N ARG A 36 -2.76 2.07 -23.63
CA ARG A 36 -1.71 2.82 -22.90
C ARG A 36 -2.32 3.84 -21.92
N SER A 37 -3.34 4.59 -22.35
CA SER A 37 -3.97 5.62 -21.52
C SER A 37 -4.67 5.04 -20.30
N LEU A 38 -5.43 3.94 -20.46
CA LEU A 38 -6.07 3.25 -19.33
C LEU A 38 -5.05 2.68 -18.34
N ARG A 39 -3.92 2.16 -18.82
CA ARG A 39 -2.82 1.74 -17.94
C ARG A 39 -2.21 2.91 -17.17
N SER A 40 -2.07 4.08 -17.79
CA SER A 40 -1.60 5.29 -17.12
C SER A 40 -2.59 5.73 -16.04
N LEU A 41 -3.87 5.84 -16.41
CA LEU A 41 -4.94 6.18 -15.47
C LEU A 41 -4.99 5.22 -14.27
N GLY A 42 -4.85 3.91 -14.51
CA GLY A 42 -4.77 2.93 -13.42
C GLY A 42 -3.60 3.17 -12.47
N LYS A 43 -2.44 3.63 -12.96
CA LYS A 43 -1.30 3.99 -12.10
C LYS A 43 -1.57 5.27 -11.32
N ASP A 44 -2.22 6.25 -11.94
CA ASP A 44 -2.56 7.52 -11.30
C ASP A 44 -3.61 7.32 -10.20
N LEU A 45 -4.63 6.49 -10.45
CA LEU A 45 -5.60 6.09 -9.42
C LEU A 45 -4.93 5.37 -8.25
N ARG A 46 -3.97 4.47 -8.51
CA ARG A 46 -3.21 3.82 -7.43
C ARG A 46 -2.47 4.83 -6.56
N ARG A 47 -1.94 5.92 -7.13
CA ARG A 47 -1.26 7.00 -6.38
C ARG A 47 -2.24 7.81 -5.54
N VAL A 48 -3.40 8.17 -6.10
CA VAL A 48 -4.44 8.93 -5.38
C VAL A 48 -4.99 8.15 -4.19
N LEU A 49 -5.07 6.82 -4.33
CA LEU A 49 -5.59 5.92 -3.30
C LEU A 49 -4.50 5.35 -2.38
N GLU A 50 -3.27 5.88 -2.42
CA GLU A 50 -2.26 5.62 -1.39
C GLU A 50 -2.74 6.15 -0.03
N PRO A 51 -2.34 5.53 1.11
CA PRO A 51 -1.42 4.39 1.23
C PRO A 51 -2.10 3.02 1.18
N PHE A 52 -3.43 2.95 1.12
CA PHE A 52 -4.20 1.71 1.31
C PHE A 52 -4.48 0.94 0.02
N THR A 53 -3.81 1.33 -1.07
CA THR A 53 -3.95 0.70 -2.39
C THR A 53 -2.60 0.19 -2.89
N ALA A 54 -2.58 -1.04 -3.40
CA ALA A 54 -1.35 -1.65 -3.88
C ALA A 54 -0.80 -0.97 -5.15
N ARG A 55 0.28 -0.20 -4.99
CA ARG A 55 0.97 0.49 -6.10
C ARG A 55 1.57 -0.46 -7.14
N ASN A 56 2.21 -1.53 -6.67
CA ASN A 56 2.96 -2.49 -7.49
C ASN A 56 2.23 -3.83 -7.66
N LEU A 57 0.89 -3.82 -7.69
CA LEU A 57 0.12 -5.03 -7.97
C LEU A 57 0.48 -5.63 -9.33
N GLN A 58 0.93 -6.88 -9.33
CA GLN A 58 1.20 -7.70 -10.52
C GLN A 58 -0.04 -8.55 -10.84
N VAL A 59 -0.63 -8.32 -12.01
CA VAL A 59 -1.85 -8.97 -12.53
C VAL A 59 -1.75 -9.14 -14.04
#